data_AF-A0A2V8IJA7-F1
#
_entry.id   AF-A0A2V8IJA7-F1
#
_cell.length_a   1.000
_cell.length_b   1.000
_cell.length_c   1.000
_cell.angle_alpha   90.00
_cell.angle_beta   90.00
_cell.angle_gamma   90.00
#
_symmetry.space_group_name_H-M   'P 1'
#
loop_
_entity.id
_entity.type
_entity.pdbx_description
1 polymer ?
#
loop_
_entity_poly.entity_id
_entity_poly.type
_entity_poly.pdbx_seq_one_letter_code
_entity_poly.pdbx_strand_id
1 'polypeptide(L)'
;MFLRPLLPDAGVLTARAPSAEEKRDLDYGYKIARELGKLDLGQSVAVSDGACIALEAMEGTDAVMERAASIANGRPLRVVKLAKPNQDLRFDVPVIGPPTVRLMERLKVTALAIEAGKTLMIDRQELIREADTAGIAIIAVE
;
A
#
# COMPACT_ATOMS: atom_id res chain seq x y z
N MET A 1 -23.81 7.88 -3.07
CA MET A 1 -23.04 6.99 -2.17
C MET A 1 -21.91 7.82 -1.57
N PHE A 2 -21.97 8.12 -0.27
CA PHE A 2 -21.19 9.17 0.39
C PHE A 2 -19.65 9.00 0.33
N LEU A 3 -19.15 7.78 0.07
CA LEU A 3 -17.72 7.46 0.10
C LEU A 3 -17.01 7.59 -1.25
N ARG A 4 -17.74 7.73 -2.37
CA ARG A 4 -17.13 7.80 -3.72
C ARG A 4 -16.03 8.85 -3.86
N PRO A 5 -16.16 10.08 -3.32
CA PRO A 5 -15.10 11.09 -3.45
C PRO A 5 -13.79 10.74 -2.74
N LEU A 6 -13.81 9.76 -1.83
CA LEU A 6 -12.64 9.30 -1.07
C LEU A 6 -11.95 8.10 -1.72
N LEU A 7 -12.53 7.53 -2.77
CA LEU A 7 -11.98 6.39 -3.49
C LEU A 7 -11.16 6.90 -4.69
N PRO A 8 -9.93 6.41 -4.89
CA PRO A 8 -9.11 6.80 -6.03
C PRO A 8 -9.59 6.14 -7.32
N ASP A 9 -9.53 6.91 -8.41
CA ASP A 9 -9.44 6.36 -9.76
C ASP A 9 -8.05 5.71 -9.95
N ALA A 10 -7.96 4.80 -10.92
CA ALA A 10 -6.70 4.14 -11.27
C ALA A 10 -5.67 5.16 -11.80
N GLY A 11 -4.40 4.93 -11.46
CA GLY A 11 -3.28 5.77 -11.90
C GLY A 11 -2.37 6.21 -10.76
N VAL A 12 -1.37 7.01 -11.12
CA VAL A 12 -0.43 7.61 -10.16
C VAL A 12 -1.14 8.72 -9.39
N LEU A 13 -1.08 8.66 -8.07
CA LEU A 13 -1.79 9.59 -7.17
C LEU A 13 -0.88 10.72 -6.65
N THR A 14 0.43 10.50 -6.67
CA THR A 14 1.48 11.42 -6.22
C THR A 14 2.14 12.14 -7.40
N ALA A 15 2.94 13.18 -7.13
CA ALA A 15 3.67 13.95 -8.13
C ALA A 15 4.63 13.07 -8.97
N ARG A 16 5.24 12.04 -8.37
CA ARG A 16 6.07 11.06 -9.08
C ARG A 16 5.38 9.71 -9.23
N ALA A 17 5.66 9.07 -10.36
CA ALA A 17 5.37 7.66 -10.56
C ALA A 17 6.38 6.77 -9.82
N PRO A 18 6.04 5.49 -9.57
CA PRO A 18 7.04 4.49 -9.21
C PRO A 18 8.13 4.41 -10.28
N SER A 19 9.38 4.35 -9.86
CA SER A 19 10.53 4.02 -10.70
C SER A 19 10.40 2.62 -11.30
N ALA A 20 11.25 2.28 -12.27
CA ALA A 20 11.23 0.95 -12.88
C ALA A 20 11.48 -0.18 -11.87
N GLU A 21 12.28 0.07 -10.83
CA GLU A 21 12.54 -0.91 -9.77
C GLU A 21 11.36 -1.02 -8.81
N GLU A 22 10.82 0.11 -8.33
CA GLU A 22 9.60 0.11 -7.50
C GLU A 22 8.45 -0.57 -8.23
N LYS A 23 8.26 -0.30 -9.52
CA LYS A 23 7.22 -0.93 -10.31
C LYS A 23 7.39 -2.46 -10.36
N ARG A 24 8.61 -2.98 -10.54
CA ARG A 24 8.85 -4.43 -10.53
C ARG A 24 8.47 -5.06 -9.19
N ASP A 25 8.84 -4.41 -8.09
CA ASP A 25 8.52 -4.90 -6.74
C ASP A 25 7.01 -4.83 -6.45
N LEU A 26 6.34 -3.75 -6.87
CA LEU A 26 4.89 -3.60 -6.74
C LEU A 26 4.14 -4.63 -7.59
N ASP A 27 4.57 -4.85 -8.85
CA ASP A 27 3.97 -5.86 -9.74
C ASP A 27 4.12 -7.28 -9.15
N TYR A 28 5.27 -7.58 -8.51
CA TYR A 28 5.49 -8.84 -7.81
C TYR A 28 4.63 -8.96 -6.54
N GLY A 29 4.63 -7.92 -5.69
CA GLY A 29 3.83 -7.85 -4.48
C GLY A 29 2.32 -7.96 -4.76
N TYR A 30 1.84 -7.37 -5.86
CA TYR A 30 0.45 -7.47 -6.29
C TYR A 30 0.03 -8.91 -6.51
N LYS A 31 0.83 -9.71 -7.23
CA LYS A 31 0.53 -11.12 -7.47
C LYS A 31 0.38 -11.89 -6.16
N ILE A 32 1.24 -11.60 -5.17
CA ILE A 32 1.20 -12.27 -3.87
C ILE A 32 0.01 -11.79 -3.05
N ALA A 33 -0.25 -10.48 -2.98
CA ALA A 33 -1.37 -9.90 -2.24
C ALA A 33 -2.71 -10.46 -2.73
N ARG A 34 -2.85 -10.69 -4.04
CA ARG A 34 -4.03 -11.34 -4.63
C ARG A 34 -4.24 -12.76 -4.12
N GLU A 35 -3.18 -13.57 -4.02
CA GLU A 35 -3.30 -14.93 -3.46
C GLU A 35 -3.58 -14.90 -1.94
N LEU A 36 -2.95 -13.99 -1.22
CA LEU A 36 -3.17 -13.79 0.22
C LEU A 36 -4.64 -13.44 0.53
N GLY A 37 -5.23 -12.56 -0.28
CA GLY A 37 -6.63 -12.19 -0.17
C GLY A 37 -7.60 -13.33 -0.51
N LYS A 38 -7.27 -14.21 -1.46
CA LYS A 38 -8.08 -15.40 -1.78
C LYS A 38 -8.14 -16.39 -0.62
N LEU A 39 -7.05 -16.49 0.15
CA LEU A 39 -6.97 -17.33 1.35
C LEU A 39 -7.60 -16.66 2.58
N ASP A 40 -8.09 -15.42 2.44
CA ASP A 40 -8.61 -14.59 3.53
C ASP A 40 -7.63 -14.36 4.68
N LEU A 41 -6.32 -14.46 4.42
CA LEU A 41 -5.30 -14.32 5.46
C LEU A 41 -4.98 -12.84 5.73
N GLY A 42 -4.89 -12.03 4.69
CA GLY A 42 -4.47 -10.62 4.79
C GLY A 42 -4.62 -9.88 3.46
N GLN A 43 -4.24 -8.61 3.44
CA GLN A 43 -4.37 -7.72 2.27
C GLN A 43 -3.06 -7.02 1.88
N SER A 44 -2.05 -7.06 2.75
CA SER A 44 -0.82 -6.29 2.60
C SER A 44 0.40 -7.18 2.41
N VAL A 45 1.30 -6.75 1.53
CA VAL A 45 2.58 -7.41 1.24
C VAL A 45 3.68 -6.35 1.18
N ALA A 46 4.82 -6.61 1.81
CA ALA A 46 6.01 -5.78 1.73
C ALA A 46 7.12 -6.50 0.94
N VAL A 47 7.69 -5.81 -0.04
CA VAL A 47 8.69 -6.30 -0.98
C VAL A 47 9.93 -5.41 -0.92
N SER A 48 11.11 -6.01 -1.11
CA SER A 48 12.38 -5.29 -1.29
C SER A 48 13.25 -6.08 -2.26
N ASP A 49 13.79 -5.42 -3.29
CA ASP A 49 14.72 -5.99 -4.26
C ASP A 49 14.25 -7.35 -4.85
N GLY A 50 12.97 -7.44 -5.22
CA GLY A 50 12.36 -8.66 -5.76
C GLY A 50 12.06 -9.76 -4.74
N ALA A 51 12.31 -9.55 -3.45
CA ALA A 51 12.02 -10.51 -2.38
C ALA A 51 10.77 -10.12 -1.58
N CYS A 52 9.93 -11.10 -1.28
CA CYS A 52 8.79 -10.91 -0.38
C CYS A 52 9.28 -10.96 1.07
N ILE A 53 9.27 -9.81 1.74
CA ILE A 53 9.84 -9.68 3.09
C ILE A 53 8.80 -9.99 4.17
N ALA A 54 7.57 -9.52 3.99
CA ALA A 54 6.49 -9.74 4.94
C ALA A 54 5.13 -9.81 4.25
N LEU A 55 4.27 -10.67 4.78
CA LEU A 55 2.87 -10.86 4.40
C LEU A 55 2.00 -10.59 5.61
N GLU A 56 0.88 -9.89 5.41
CA GLU A 56 -0.12 -9.68 6.44
C GLU A 56 -0.86 -10.96 6.80
N ALA A 57 -1.12 -11.14 8.09
CA ALA A 57 -2.12 -12.05 8.60
C ALA A 57 -3.11 -11.25 9.48
N MET A 58 -3.03 -11.39 10.80
CA MET A 58 -3.96 -10.73 11.74
C MET A 58 -3.42 -9.41 12.31
N GLU A 59 -2.14 -9.10 12.10
CA GLU A 59 -1.44 -8.01 12.79
C GLU A 59 -1.74 -6.61 12.24
N GLY A 60 -2.30 -6.53 11.02
CA GLY A 60 -2.57 -5.26 10.33
C GLY A 60 -1.37 -4.71 9.54
N THR A 61 -1.66 -3.83 8.58
CA THR A 61 -0.66 -3.25 7.66
C THR A 61 0.53 -2.59 8.37
N ASP A 62 0.30 -1.84 9.46
CA ASP A 62 1.36 -1.08 10.13
C ASP A 62 2.41 -2.02 10.76
N ALA A 63 1.95 -3.08 11.44
CA ALA A 63 2.82 -4.09 12.01
C ALA A 63 3.58 -4.90 10.94
N VAL A 64 2.97 -5.12 9.77
CA VAL A 64 3.64 -5.74 8.62
C VAL A 64 4.79 -4.86 8.12
N MET A 65 4.57 -3.56 7.99
CA MET A 65 5.61 -2.63 7.54
C MET A 65 6.76 -2.56 8.55
N GLU A 66 6.47 -2.49 9.85
CA GLU A 66 7.51 -2.47 10.89
C GLU A 66 8.33 -3.76 10.89
N ARG A 67 7.65 -4.92 10.80
CA ARG A 67 8.31 -6.22 10.69
C ARG A 67 9.18 -6.28 9.44
N ALA A 68 8.67 -5.85 8.29
CA ALA A 68 9.45 -5.82 7.05
C ALA A 68 10.70 -4.94 7.17
N ALA A 69 10.58 -3.75 7.75
CA ALA A 69 11.69 -2.81 7.93
C ALA A 69 12.80 -3.38 8.82
N SER A 70 12.42 -4.09 9.89
CA SER A 70 13.38 -4.78 10.77
C SER A 70 14.20 -5.88 10.06
N ILE A 71 13.60 -6.54 9.06
CA ILE A 71 14.26 -7.59 8.27
C ILE A 71 15.09 -6.98 7.13
N ALA A 72 14.58 -5.93 6.50
CA ALA A 72 15.21 -5.28 5.34
C ALA A 72 16.51 -4.54 5.70
N ASN A 73 16.77 -4.29 6.99
CA ASN A 73 17.99 -3.66 7.50
C ASN A 73 18.34 -2.35 6.76
N GLY A 74 17.33 -1.50 6.58
CA GLY A 74 17.48 -0.18 5.96
C GLY A 74 17.45 -0.16 4.43
N ARG A 75 17.24 -1.30 3.75
CA ARG A 75 16.91 -1.33 2.32
C ARG A 75 15.52 -0.73 2.05
N PRO A 76 15.30 -0.08 0.90
CA PRO A 76 13.98 0.44 0.53
C PRO A 76 12.92 -0.66 0.43
N LEU A 77 11.72 -0.34 0.88
CA LEU A 77 10.55 -1.21 0.82
C LEU A 77 9.52 -0.68 -0.18
N ARG A 78 8.74 -1.60 -0.74
CA ARG A 78 7.55 -1.33 -1.53
C ARG A 78 6.40 -2.11 -0.92
N VAL A 79 5.27 -1.46 -0.74
CA VAL A 79 4.10 -2.08 -0.08
C VAL A 79 2.97 -2.16 -1.09
N VAL A 80 2.25 -3.26 -1.05
CA VAL A 80 1.01 -3.45 -1.80
C VAL A 80 -0.11 -3.73 -0.81
N LYS A 81 -1.24 -3.04 -0.92
CA LYS A 81 -2.44 -3.22 -0.08
C LYS A 81 -3.68 -3.29 -0.96
N LEU A 82 -4.29 -4.47 -1.07
CA LEU A 82 -5.45 -4.71 -1.94
C LEU A 82 -6.67 -5.15 -1.14
N ALA A 83 -7.88 -4.75 -1.52
CA ALA A 83 -9.06 -5.28 -0.83
C ALA A 83 -9.14 -6.79 -1.05
N LYS A 84 -9.55 -7.54 -0.01
CA LYS A 84 -9.77 -8.98 -0.18
C LYS A 84 -10.97 -9.20 -1.14
N PRO A 85 -10.97 -10.25 -1.98
CA PRO A 85 -12.05 -10.47 -2.95
C PRO A 85 -13.46 -10.56 -2.32
N ASN A 86 -13.54 -11.09 -1.10
CA ASN A 86 -14.80 -11.28 -0.36
C ASN A 86 -14.99 -10.23 0.74
N GLN A 87 -14.22 -9.13 0.71
CA GLN A 87 -14.31 -8.09 1.73
C GLN A 87 -15.63 -7.33 1.57
N ASP A 88 -16.45 -7.36 2.62
CA ASP A 88 -17.65 -6.54 2.65
C ASP A 88 -17.27 -5.10 2.98
N LEU A 89 -17.11 -4.29 1.92
CA LEU A 89 -16.72 -2.89 2.00
C LEU A 89 -17.71 -2.00 2.78
N ARG A 90 -18.89 -2.51 3.16
CA ARG A 90 -19.83 -1.80 4.05
C ARG A 90 -19.38 -1.86 5.51
N PHE A 91 -18.61 -2.87 5.87
CA PHE A 91 -18.15 -3.10 7.24
C PHE A 91 -16.65 -2.89 7.40
N ASP A 92 -15.86 -3.21 6.36
CA ASP A 92 -14.42 -3.11 6.41
C ASP A 92 -13.88 -2.70 5.04
N VAL A 93 -13.56 -1.41 4.90
CA VAL A 93 -12.97 -0.86 3.68
C VAL A 93 -11.50 -0.56 3.95
N PRO A 94 -10.57 -0.98 3.08
CA PRO A 94 -9.17 -0.64 3.25
C PRO A 94 -8.97 0.87 3.31
N VAL A 95 -8.16 1.34 4.27
CA VAL A 95 -7.92 2.78 4.47
C VAL A 95 -6.43 3.10 4.41
N ILE A 96 -6.11 4.26 3.82
CA ILE A 96 -4.84 4.96 3.97
C ILE A 96 -5.08 6.42 4.36
N GLY A 97 -4.16 7.00 5.13
CA GLY A 97 -4.22 8.38 5.61
C GLY A 97 -2.82 8.99 5.75
N PRO A 98 -2.71 10.27 6.14
CA PRO A 98 -1.41 10.88 6.50
C PRO A 98 -0.57 10.04 7.50
N PRO A 99 -1.14 9.39 8.53
CA PRO A 99 -0.38 8.48 9.38
C PRO A 99 0.34 7.35 8.64
N THR A 100 -0.27 6.81 7.57
CA THR A 100 0.34 5.78 6.73
C THR A 100 1.60 6.31 6.04
N VAL A 101 1.56 7.53 5.51
CA VAL A 101 2.71 8.15 4.83
C VAL A 101 3.86 8.42 5.81
N ARG A 102 3.56 8.98 6.98
CA ARG A 102 4.56 9.20 8.04
C ARG A 102 5.22 7.90 8.48
N LEU A 103 4.44 6.82 8.57
CA LEU A 103 4.97 5.49 8.86
C LEU A 103 5.87 4.98 7.73
N MET A 104 5.44 5.12 6.49
CA MET A 104 6.22 4.75 5.31
C MET A 104 7.57 5.47 5.25
N GLU A 105 7.58 6.79 5.48
CA GLU A 105 8.80 7.60 5.50
C GLU A 105 9.78 7.08 6.57
N ARG A 106 9.30 6.88 7.80
CA ARG A 106 10.11 6.35 8.92
C ARG A 106 10.72 4.98 8.60
N LEU A 107 9.99 4.14 7.86
CA LEU A 107 10.36 2.76 7.57
C LEU A 107 11.04 2.57 6.20
N LYS A 108 11.36 3.67 5.50
CA LYS A 108 11.94 3.65 4.14
C LYS A 108 11.07 2.89 3.13
N VAL A 109 9.76 2.93 3.29
CA VAL A 109 8.83 2.50 2.25
C VAL A 109 8.73 3.61 1.22
N THR A 110 9.15 3.30 0.00
CA THR A 110 9.34 4.27 -1.08
C THR A 110 8.19 4.28 -2.08
N ALA A 111 7.45 3.19 -2.18
CA ALA A 111 6.23 3.16 -2.97
C ALA A 111 5.12 2.29 -2.35
N LEU A 112 3.88 2.68 -2.61
CA LEU A 112 2.67 1.99 -2.20
C LEU A 112 1.73 1.78 -3.41
N ALA A 113 1.30 0.54 -3.62
CA ALA A 113 0.18 0.23 -4.51
C ALA A 113 -1.09 -0.06 -3.69
N ILE A 114 -2.19 0.58 -4.07
CA ILE A 114 -3.53 0.36 -3.51
C ILE A 114 -4.53 0.02 -4.61
N GLU A 115 -5.68 -0.53 -4.24
CA GLU A 115 -6.72 -0.88 -5.22
C GLU A 115 -7.66 0.31 -5.50
N ALA A 116 -7.79 0.66 -6.79
CA ALA A 116 -8.67 1.71 -7.28
C ALA A 116 -10.14 1.38 -6.95
N GLY A 117 -10.91 2.42 -6.60
CA GLY A 117 -12.33 2.25 -6.28
C GLY A 117 -12.64 1.47 -5.01
N LYS A 118 -11.62 0.99 -4.28
CA LYS A 118 -11.81 0.12 -3.10
C LYS A 118 -11.04 0.55 -1.86
N THR A 119 -10.01 1.39 -2.00
CA THR A 119 -9.25 1.91 -0.85
C THR A 119 -9.67 3.35 -0.54
N LEU A 120 -10.13 3.62 0.69
CA LEU A 120 -10.40 4.98 1.14
C LEU A 120 -9.11 5.75 1.41
N MET A 121 -9.07 6.97 0.91
CA MET A 121 -8.02 7.95 1.20
C MET A 121 -8.56 9.02 2.14
N ILE A 122 -8.22 8.90 3.43
CA ILE A 122 -8.54 9.91 4.43
C ILE A 122 -7.61 11.10 4.26
N ASP A 123 -8.17 12.31 4.36
CA ASP A 123 -7.46 13.58 4.17
C ASP A 123 -6.57 13.56 2.93
N ARG A 124 -7.13 13.08 1.81
CA ARG A 124 -6.43 12.82 0.53
C ARG A 124 -5.44 13.91 0.13
N GLN A 125 -5.81 15.18 0.27
CA GLN A 125 -4.92 16.29 -0.09
C GLN A 125 -3.68 16.35 0.80
N GLU A 126 -3.84 16.13 2.11
CA GLU A 126 -2.72 16.09 3.05
C GLU A 126 -1.87 14.84 2.85
N LEU A 127 -2.50 13.69 2.67
CA LEU A 127 -1.82 12.43 2.35
C LEU A 127 -0.91 12.57 1.12
N ILE A 128 -1.42 13.14 0.02
CA ILE A 128 -0.65 13.33 -1.21
C ILE A 128 0.50 14.33 -0.98
N ARG A 129 0.23 15.46 -0.31
CA ARG A 129 1.28 16.46 -0.02
C ARG A 129 2.43 15.88 0.82
N GLU A 130 2.11 15.11 1.85
CA GLU A 130 3.12 14.46 2.69
C GLU A 130 3.90 13.43 1.88
N ALA A 131 3.22 12.62 1.05
CA ALA A 131 3.87 11.61 0.22
C ALA A 131 4.82 12.26 -0.79
N ASP A 132 4.39 13.34 -1.44
CA ASP A 132 5.21 14.10 -2.38
C ASP A 132 6.44 14.70 -1.70
N THR A 133 6.27 15.25 -0.49
CA THR A 133 7.37 15.83 0.30
C THR A 133 8.39 14.77 0.72
N ALA A 134 7.91 13.60 1.13
CA ALA A 134 8.74 12.45 1.51
C ALA A 134 9.34 11.71 0.29
N GLY A 135 8.98 12.11 -0.94
CA GLY A 135 9.42 11.43 -2.15
C GLY A 135 8.86 10.01 -2.28
N ILE A 136 7.66 9.75 -1.76
CA ILE A 136 6.97 8.46 -1.80
C ILE A 136 6.03 8.42 -3.01
N ALA A 137 6.07 7.33 -3.79
CA ALA A 137 5.12 7.11 -4.88
C ALA A 137 3.88 6.35 -4.39
N ILE A 138 2.69 6.84 -4.71
CA ILE A 138 1.44 6.10 -4.48
C ILE A 138 0.73 5.89 -5.82
N ILE A 139 0.36 4.65 -6.10
CA ILE A 139 -0.36 4.27 -7.32
C ILE A 139 -1.63 3.48 -6.97
N ALA A 140 -2.74 3.83 -7.62
CA ALA A 140 -3.95 3.04 -7.60
C ALA A 140 -3.97 2.10 -8.81
N VAL A 141 -4.08 0.80 -8.56
CA VAL A 141 -4.11 -0.27 -9.56
C VAL A 141 -5.49 -0.93 -9.60
N GLU A 142 -5.81 -1.59 -10.72
CA GLU A 142 -7.05 -2.36 -10.90
C GLU A 142 -6.97 -3.79 -10.34
#